data_AF-A0A968DHP9-F1
#
_entry.id   AF-A0A968DHP9-F1
#
_cell.length_a   1.000
_cell.length_b   1.000
_cell.length_c   1.000
_cell.angle_alpha   90.00
_cell.angle_beta   90.00
_cell.angle_gamma   90.00
#
_symmetry.space_group_name_H-M   'P 1'
#
loop_
_entity.id
_entity.type
_entity.pdbx_description
1 polymer ?
#
loop_
_entity_poly.entity_id
_entity_poly.type
_entity_poly.pdbx_seq_one_letter_code
_entity_poly.pdbx_strand_id
1 'polypeptide(L)'
;IGRHLFMHEEATFKEIDLTGARIGGQLGMDGSTFDGLLTMDGTEIGENLFARFTRFSTDQELILYFSRIGSSLDLCGATIGAIDLTGATITGELRLGSAQTQQPTNWGEASRMVLRNTTVGAIQDADVMTDSWPEYLELEGFTYHRLGGFGAMGAADIAKRNREWFIQWLERDRTFSPQPYEQLAIMLSRSGYPAKANAIRYAARKRSRRTALERNDGKPREWLRWIGLTLLQLTIGYGLGARYFRV
;
A
#
# COMPACT_ATOMS: atom_id res chain seq x y z
N ILE A 1 25.39 3.62 12.80
CA ILE A 1 26.28 2.96 11.81
C ILE A 1 26.54 3.93 10.68
N GLY A 2 27.79 4.34 10.43
CA GLY A 2 28.10 5.45 9.50
C GLY A 2 28.05 5.10 8.01
N ARG A 3 27.94 3.81 7.66
CA ARG A 3 27.87 3.30 6.28
C ARG A 3 26.72 2.28 6.19
N HIS A 4 26.94 1.15 5.53
CA HIS A 4 25.97 0.07 5.39
C HIS A 4 25.89 -0.80 6.64
N LEU A 5 24.72 -1.39 6.90
CA LEU A 5 24.52 -2.52 7.81
C LEU A 5 24.08 -3.72 6.98
N PHE A 6 24.80 -4.82 7.07
CA PHE A 6 24.48 -6.05 6.38
C PHE A 6 24.15 -7.16 7.38
N MET A 7 23.01 -7.79 7.16
CA MET A 7 22.38 -8.86 7.93
C MET A 7 21.84 -9.92 6.94
N HIS A 8 22.68 -10.34 5.99
CA HIS A 8 22.34 -11.22 4.85
C HIS A 8 23.02 -12.62 4.98
N GLU A 9 23.12 -13.38 3.89
CA GLU A 9 23.82 -14.68 3.79
C GLU A 9 23.22 -15.79 4.67
N GLU A 10 21.90 -16.02 4.57
CA GLU A 10 21.21 -17.11 5.29
C GLU A 10 21.31 -17.04 6.82
N ALA A 11 21.77 -15.90 7.38
CA ALA A 11 21.83 -15.68 8.81
C ALA A 11 20.43 -15.76 9.44
N THR A 12 20.34 -16.37 10.61
CA THR A 12 19.12 -16.40 11.42
C THR A 12 19.27 -15.49 12.63
N PHE A 13 18.38 -14.52 12.73
CA PHE A 13 18.28 -13.61 13.86
C PHE A 13 17.08 -13.98 14.73
N LYS A 14 17.21 -13.79 16.04
CA LYS A 14 16.08 -13.82 16.96
C LYS A 14 15.48 -12.43 17.03
N GLU A 15 15.30 -11.89 18.22
CA GLU A 15 14.85 -10.53 18.40
C GLU A 15 15.96 -9.53 18.03
N ILE A 16 15.61 -8.52 17.25
CA ILE A 16 16.49 -7.42 16.85
C ILE A 16 15.73 -6.11 17.04
N ASP A 17 16.31 -5.22 17.85
CA ASP A 17 15.81 -3.87 18.05
C ASP A 17 16.78 -2.86 17.44
N LEU A 18 16.32 -2.15 16.40
CA LEU A 18 16.99 -1.05 15.72
C LEU A 18 16.27 0.29 15.95
N THR A 19 15.48 0.40 17.02
CA THR A 19 14.74 1.62 17.37
C THR A 19 15.68 2.83 17.45
N GLY A 20 15.35 3.88 16.71
CA GLY A 20 16.14 5.12 16.61
C GLY A 20 17.51 4.97 15.96
N ALA A 21 17.84 3.80 15.40
CA ALA A 21 19.12 3.58 14.76
C ALA A 21 19.30 4.47 13.52
N ARG A 22 20.54 4.90 13.28
CA ARG A 22 20.93 5.68 12.10
C ARG A 22 21.94 4.88 11.27
N ILE A 23 21.56 4.54 10.05
CA ILE A 23 22.36 3.78 9.09
C ILE A 23 22.64 4.72 7.91
N GLY A 24 23.89 5.18 7.78
CA GLY A 24 24.25 6.20 6.79
C GLY A 24 24.13 5.74 5.34
N GLY A 25 24.26 4.43 5.09
CA GLY A 25 24.05 3.80 3.79
C GLY A 25 22.81 2.92 3.78
N GLN A 26 22.93 1.76 3.14
CA GLN A 26 21.88 0.75 3.04
C GLN A 26 21.79 -0.19 4.26
N LEU A 27 20.59 -0.69 4.51
CA LEU A 27 20.34 -1.87 5.35
C LEU A 27 20.03 -3.05 4.44
N GLY A 28 20.93 -4.03 4.39
CA GLY A 28 20.76 -5.25 3.61
C GLY A 28 20.41 -6.44 4.49
N MET A 29 19.28 -7.07 4.22
CA MET A 29 18.73 -8.24 4.92
C MET A 29 18.42 -9.38 3.94
N ASP A 30 18.92 -9.30 2.71
CA ASP A 30 18.55 -10.24 1.65
C ASP A 30 18.85 -11.69 2.05
N GLY A 31 17.85 -12.56 1.86
CA GLY A 31 17.95 -14.01 2.10
C GLY A 31 18.12 -14.44 3.56
N SER A 32 18.05 -13.53 4.54
CA SER A 32 18.14 -13.89 5.96
C SER A 32 16.79 -14.31 6.54
N THR A 33 16.82 -14.84 7.77
CA THR A 33 15.64 -15.25 8.53
C THR A 33 15.57 -14.51 9.87
N PHE A 34 14.40 -13.98 10.21
CA PHE A 34 14.10 -13.33 11.49
C PHE A 34 13.03 -14.16 12.22
N ASP A 35 13.49 -14.99 13.16
CA ASP A 35 12.68 -15.87 14.01
C ASP A 35 12.14 -15.16 15.27
N GLY A 36 12.36 -13.86 15.38
CA GLY A 36 11.87 -13.03 16.48
C GLY A 36 11.35 -11.69 15.96
N LEU A 37 11.00 -10.81 16.90
CA LEU A 37 10.54 -9.47 16.57
C LEU A 37 11.68 -8.65 15.95
N LEU A 38 11.39 -7.96 14.85
CA LEU A 38 12.26 -6.94 14.28
C LEU A 38 11.59 -5.57 14.43
N THR A 39 12.16 -4.72 15.28
CA THR A 39 11.68 -3.37 15.53
C THR A 39 12.62 -2.34 14.91
N MET A 40 12.06 -1.44 14.12
CA MET A 40 12.77 -0.35 13.44
C MET A 40 12.02 0.99 13.57
N ASP A 41 11.43 1.22 14.75
CA ASP A 41 10.73 2.46 15.05
C ASP A 41 11.69 3.65 15.02
N GLY A 42 11.36 4.68 14.25
CA GLY A 42 12.16 5.89 14.08
C GLY A 42 13.54 5.65 13.46
N THR A 43 13.78 4.48 12.85
CA THR A 43 15.07 4.19 12.21
C THR A 43 15.26 5.07 10.97
N GLU A 44 16.46 5.60 10.79
CA GLU A 44 16.86 6.34 9.59
C GLU A 44 17.87 5.54 8.77
N ILE A 45 17.54 5.31 7.50
CA ILE A 45 18.37 4.61 6.51
C ILE A 45 18.65 5.59 5.38
N GLY A 46 19.92 5.91 5.16
CA GLY A 46 20.35 6.91 4.18
C GLY A 46 20.08 6.52 2.74
N GLU A 47 20.07 5.22 2.45
CA GLU A 47 19.85 4.67 1.11
C GLU A 47 18.66 3.69 1.10
N ASN A 48 18.89 2.43 0.71
CA ASN A 48 17.86 1.42 0.55
C ASN A 48 17.76 0.52 1.78
N LEU A 49 16.55 0.00 2.01
CA LEU A 49 16.33 -1.18 2.82
C LEU A 49 16.04 -2.34 1.85
N PHE A 50 16.97 -3.26 1.74
CA PHE A 50 16.81 -4.48 0.95
C PHE A 50 16.49 -5.65 1.86
N ALA A 51 15.32 -6.26 1.71
CA ALA A 51 14.90 -7.45 2.43
C ALA A 51 14.30 -8.47 1.46
N ARG A 52 14.99 -8.67 0.34
CA ARG A 52 14.54 -9.56 -0.72
C ARG A 52 14.75 -11.00 -0.28
N PHE A 53 13.77 -11.85 -0.52
CA PHE A 53 13.80 -13.25 -0.08
C PHE A 53 14.04 -13.44 1.43
N THR A 54 13.84 -12.40 2.23
CA THR A 54 13.96 -12.47 3.70
C THR A 54 12.74 -13.18 4.27
N ARG A 55 12.95 -14.08 5.23
CA ARG A 55 11.86 -14.73 5.96
C ARG A 55 11.66 -14.04 7.30
N PHE A 56 10.61 -13.24 7.43
CA PHE A 56 10.14 -12.75 8.73
C PHE A 56 9.20 -13.77 9.35
N SER A 57 9.19 -13.85 10.68
CA SER A 57 8.16 -14.60 11.40
C SER A 57 6.77 -14.10 10.98
N THR A 58 5.86 -15.02 10.66
CA THR A 58 4.48 -14.70 10.31
C THR A 58 3.60 -14.43 11.53
N ASP A 59 4.07 -14.80 12.72
CA ASP A 59 3.37 -14.62 13.99
C ASP A 59 3.74 -13.29 14.68
N GLN A 60 4.73 -12.57 14.14
CA GLN A 60 5.20 -11.30 14.67
C GLN A 60 5.01 -10.21 13.62
N GLU A 61 4.72 -9.00 14.08
CA GLU A 61 4.64 -7.83 13.22
C GLU A 61 6.02 -7.23 13.01
N LEU A 62 6.38 -6.95 11.76
CA LEU A 62 7.55 -6.16 11.41
C LEU A 62 7.22 -4.67 11.61
N ILE A 63 7.92 -4.01 12.54
CA ILE A 63 7.60 -2.64 12.96
C ILE A 63 8.57 -1.64 12.32
N LEU A 64 8.04 -0.68 11.55
CA LEU A 64 8.79 0.41 10.90
C LEU A 64 8.17 1.79 11.15
N TYR A 65 7.51 1.98 12.30
CA TYR A 65 6.90 3.24 12.68
C TYR A 65 7.84 4.42 12.47
N PHE A 66 7.36 5.51 11.88
CA PHE A 66 8.09 6.77 11.69
C PHE A 66 9.48 6.65 11.05
N SER A 67 9.81 5.51 10.44
CA SER A 67 11.10 5.27 9.83
C SER A 67 11.29 6.13 8.57
N ARG A 68 12.54 6.45 8.26
CA ARG A 68 12.90 7.24 7.08
C ARG A 68 13.87 6.45 6.22
N ILE A 69 13.47 6.16 4.99
CA ILE A 69 14.27 5.45 3.99
C ILE A 69 14.58 6.42 2.85
N GLY A 70 15.87 6.72 2.66
CA GLY A 70 16.35 7.71 1.71
C GLY A 70 16.19 7.31 0.25
N SER A 71 16.01 6.03 -0.02
CA SER A 71 15.69 5.47 -1.34
C SER A 71 14.51 4.50 -1.22
N SER A 72 14.69 3.20 -1.47
CA SER A 72 13.58 2.25 -1.59
C SER A 72 13.53 1.23 -0.45
N LEU A 73 12.33 0.75 -0.14
CA LEU A 73 12.07 -0.45 0.64
C LEU A 73 11.72 -1.58 -0.32
N ASP A 74 12.59 -2.60 -0.40
CA ASP A 74 12.40 -3.74 -1.29
C ASP A 74 12.13 -5.02 -0.51
N LEU A 75 10.89 -5.52 -0.64
CA LEU A 75 10.37 -6.75 -0.02
C LEU A 75 10.11 -7.85 -1.06
N CYS A 76 10.67 -7.76 -2.27
CA CYS A 76 10.45 -8.76 -3.32
C CYS A 76 10.85 -10.16 -2.83
N GLY A 77 9.94 -11.13 -2.95
CA GLY A 77 10.19 -12.52 -2.53
C GLY A 77 10.24 -12.73 -1.01
N ALA A 78 10.11 -11.69 -0.19
CA ALA A 78 10.10 -11.82 1.27
C ALA A 78 8.89 -12.63 1.74
N THR A 79 9.01 -13.33 2.87
CA THR A 79 7.87 -13.93 3.58
C THR A 79 7.54 -13.10 4.80
N ILE A 80 6.28 -12.70 4.97
CA ILE A 80 5.87 -11.80 6.04
C ILE A 80 4.41 -12.02 6.45
N GLY A 81 4.12 -11.93 7.75
CA GLY A 81 2.74 -12.00 8.28
C GLY A 81 2.11 -10.61 8.33
N ALA A 82 2.72 -9.71 9.11
CA ALA A 82 2.26 -8.35 9.30
C ALA A 82 3.42 -7.35 9.20
N ILE A 83 3.14 -6.17 8.66
CA ILE A 83 4.06 -5.03 8.64
C ILE A 83 3.32 -3.74 8.97
N ASP A 84 3.92 -2.94 9.85
CA ASP A 84 3.41 -1.62 10.17
C ASP A 84 4.41 -0.53 9.79
N LEU A 85 4.01 0.30 8.84
CA LEU A 85 4.76 1.43 8.29
C LEU A 85 4.16 2.76 8.73
N THR A 86 3.36 2.80 9.80
CA THR A 86 2.64 4.01 10.23
C THR A 86 3.60 5.19 10.36
N GLY A 87 3.32 6.27 9.63
CA GLY A 87 4.12 7.50 9.61
C GLY A 87 5.48 7.39 8.91
N ALA A 88 5.84 6.23 8.34
CA ALA A 88 7.10 6.06 7.63
C ALA A 88 7.17 6.90 6.34
N THR A 89 8.38 7.29 5.95
CA THR A 89 8.66 7.98 4.69
C THR A 89 9.68 7.19 3.87
N ILE A 90 9.31 6.80 2.66
CA ILE A 90 10.18 6.10 1.71
C ILE A 90 10.33 6.99 0.48
N THR A 91 11.50 7.61 0.31
CA THR A 91 11.70 8.63 -0.73
C THR A 91 11.49 8.06 -2.14
N GLY A 92 11.95 6.83 -2.35
CA GLY A 92 11.85 6.08 -3.59
C GLY A 92 10.62 5.17 -3.62
N GLU A 93 10.85 3.87 -3.73
CA GLU A 93 9.79 2.90 -4.01
C GLU A 93 9.51 2.00 -2.81
N LEU A 94 8.22 1.74 -2.55
CA LEU A 94 7.79 0.55 -1.80
C LEU A 94 7.56 -0.57 -2.80
N ARG A 95 8.41 -1.59 -2.78
CA ARG A 95 8.40 -2.71 -3.73
C ARG A 95 7.97 -3.99 -3.04
N LEU A 96 6.81 -4.49 -3.42
CA LEU A 96 6.27 -5.81 -3.03
C LEU A 96 6.44 -6.85 -4.12
N GLY A 97 7.16 -6.50 -5.17
CA GLY A 97 7.45 -7.37 -6.29
C GLY A 97 8.20 -6.62 -7.37
N SER A 98 8.71 -7.35 -8.35
CA SER A 98 9.45 -6.76 -9.46
C SER A 98 9.08 -7.45 -10.76
N ALA A 99 9.00 -6.66 -11.84
CA ALA A 99 8.89 -7.19 -13.20
C ALA A 99 10.09 -8.07 -13.60
N GLN A 100 11.25 -7.84 -12.98
CA GLN A 100 12.51 -8.51 -13.35
C GLN A 100 12.62 -9.90 -12.72
N THR A 101 12.28 -10.01 -11.43
CA THR A 101 12.32 -11.29 -10.71
C THR A 101 10.99 -12.04 -10.78
N GLN A 102 9.88 -11.32 -11.03
CA GLN A 102 8.49 -11.81 -10.95
C GLN A 102 8.17 -12.50 -9.61
N GLN A 103 8.91 -12.18 -8.55
CA GLN A 103 8.69 -12.73 -7.21
C GLN A 103 7.90 -11.73 -6.37
N PRO A 104 6.67 -12.07 -5.97
CA PRO A 104 5.87 -11.24 -5.07
C PRO A 104 6.42 -11.34 -3.65
N THR A 105 6.07 -10.38 -2.80
CA THR A 105 6.07 -10.61 -1.35
C THR A 105 5.05 -11.69 -1.03
N ASN A 106 5.47 -12.70 -0.27
CA ASN A 106 4.70 -13.84 0.14
C ASN A 106 4.08 -13.57 1.51
N TRP A 107 2.76 -13.50 1.57
CA TRP A 107 2.03 -13.15 2.77
C TRP A 107 1.52 -14.39 3.51
N GLY A 108 1.62 -14.38 4.84
CA GLY A 108 1.00 -15.39 5.70
C GLY A 108 -0.54 -15.32 5.70
N GLU A 109 -1.18 -16.24 6.41
CA GLU A 109 -2.63 -16.19 6.66
C GLU A 109 -3.01 -14.94 7.48
N ALA A 110 -4.18 -14.38 7.21
CA ALA A 110 -4.68 -13.16 7.86
C ALA A 110 -3.68 -11.97 7.82
N SER A 111 -2.90 -11.89 6.76
CA SER A 111 -1.81 -10.94 6.61
C SER A 111 -2.26 -9.49 6.51
N ARG A 112 -1.49 -8.57 7.12
CA ARG A 112 -1.82 -7.15 7.12
C ARG A 112 -0.64 -6.26 6.79
N MET A 113 -0.93 -5.14 6.12
CA MET A 113 0.00 -4.03 5.97
C MET A 113 -0.67 -2.73 6.36
N VAL A 114 -0.09 -2.06 7.34
CA VAL A 114 -0.54 -0.75 7.82
C VAL A 114 0.30 0.34 7.18
N LEU A 115 -0.34 1.21 6.40
CA LEU A 115 0.27 2.33 5.67
C LEU A 115 -0.27 3.68 6.17
N ARG A 116 -0.74 3.74 7.41
CA ARG A 116 -1.40 4.93 7.94
C ARG A 116 -0.42 6.09 8.01
N ASN A 117 -0.77 7.20 7.36
CA ASN A 117 0.10 8.37 7.23
C ASN A 117 1.49 8.08 6.62
N THR A 118 1.64 6.97 5.88
CA THR A 118 2.89 6.64 5.19
C THR A 118 3.00 7.43 3.89
N THR A 119 4.19 7.89 3.55
CA THR A 119 4.45 8.57 2.27
C THR A 119 5.53 7.83 1.49
N VAL A 120 5.26 7.51 0.22
CA VAL A 120 6.24 6.86 -0.66
C VAL A 120 6.38 7.58 -1.99
N GLY A 121 7.54 7.50 -2.65
CA GLY A 121 7.71 8.03 -4.00
C GLY A 121 6.86 7.27 -5.03
N ALA A 122 6.86 5.94 -4.98
CA ALA A 122 6.01 5.10 -5.80
C ALA A 122 5.69 3.75 -5.13
N ILE A 123 4.64 3.10 -5.61
CA ILE A 123 4.32 1.70 -5.28
C ILE A 123 4.66 0.79 -6.46
N GLN A 124 5.20 -0.40 -6.18
CA GLN A 124 5.50 -1.42 -7.17
C GLN A 124 5.14 -2.81 -6.64
N ASP A 125 4.54 -3.65 -7.49
CA ASP A 125 4.26 -5.07 -7.24
C ASP A 125 4.75 -5.94 -8.42
N ALA A 126 4.55 -7.27 -8.36
CA ALA A 126 5.08 -8.18 -9.40
C ALA A 126 4.29 -8.09 -10.71
N ASP A 127 3.00 -8.41 -10.69
CA ASP A 127 2.05 -8.23 -11.79
C ASP A 127 0.60 -8.42 -11.30
N VAL A 128 -0.37 -8.56 -12.23
CA VAL A 128 -1.79 -8.83 -11.91
C VAL A 128 -2.11 -10.30 -11.64
N MET A 129 -1.26 -11.22 -12.09
CA MET A 129 -1.46 -12.66 -11.92
C MET A 129 -0.93 -13.13 -10.56
N THR A 130 -0.12 -12.30 -9.92
CA THR A 130 0.57 -12.60 -8.69
C THR A 130 0.17 -11.61 -7.60
N ASP A 131 -0.60 -12.07 -6.62
CA ASP A 131 -1.06 -11.21 -5.53
C ASP A 131 0.09 -10.86 -4.58
N SER A 132 0.68 -9.69 -4.82
CA SER A 132 1.82 -9.19 -4.04
C SER A 132 1.40 -8.43 -2.78
N TRP A 133 0.10 -8.20 -2.61
CA TRP A 133 -0.45 -7.40 -1.54
C TRP A 133 -1.11 -8.31 -0.50
N PRO A 134 -1.09 -7.96 0.79
CA PRO A 134 -1.71 -8.77 1.83
C PRO A 134 -3.24 -8.80 1.72
N GLU A 135 -3.87 -9.66 2.51
CA GLU A 135 -5.33 -9.74 2.60
C GLU A 135 -5.93 -8.43 3.16
N TYR A 136 -5.26 -7.80 4.12
CA TYR A 136 -5.74 -6.60 4.82
C TYR A 136 -4.80 -5.41 4.61
N LEU A 137 -5.39 -4.25 4.32
CA LEU A 137 -4.66 -2.98 4.22
C LEU A 137 -5.25 -1.95 5.18
N GLU A 138 -4.42 -1.02 5.66
CA GLU A 138 -4.89 0.22 6.29
C GLU A 138 -4.26 1.41 5.57
N LEU A 139 -5.07 2.15 4.81
CA LEU A 139 -4.58 3.12 3.83
C LEU A 139 -4.82 4.57 4.23
N GLU A 140 -5.42 4.83 5.38
CA GLU A 140 -5.77 6.19 5.79
C GLU A 140 -4.54 7.10 5.87
N GLY A 141 -4.52 8.15 5.05
CA GLY A 141 -3.39 9.09 5.00
C GLY A 141 -2.20 8.57 4.18
N PHE A 142 -2.28 7.37 3.60
CA PHE A 142 -1.26 6.86 2.68
C PHE A 142 -1.19 7.73 1.42
N THR A 143 0.02 8.14 1.04
CA THR A 143 0.26 8.91 -0.20
C THR A 143 1.42 8.36 -1.01
N TYR A 144 1.31 8.50 -2.32
CA TYR A 144 2.33 8.07 -3.28
C TYR A 144 2.33 8.96 -4.52
N HIS A 145 3.49 9.21 -5.12
CA HIS A 145 3.59 10.14 -6.26
C HIS A 145 3.42 9.46 -7.62
N ARG A 146 3.60 8.13 -7.70
CA ARG A 146 3.47 7.35 -8.94
C ARG A 146 2.92 5.95 -8.69
N LEU A 147 2.28 5.40 -9.73
CA LEU A 147 1.88 4.00 -9.84
C LEU A 147 2.92 3.28 -10.69
N GLY A 148 3.67 2.36 -10.11
CA GLY A 148 4.79 1.69 -10.75
C GLY A 148 6.13 2.40 -10.54
N GLY A 149 7.20 1.61 -10.64
CA GLY A 149 8.59 1.97 -10.39
C GLY A 149 9.52 1.69 -11.57
N PHE A 150 10.81 1.80 -11.33
CA PHE A 150 11.85 1.63 -12.33
C PHE A 150 11.78 0.22 -12.96
N GLY A 151 11.64 0.17 -14.29
CA GLY A 151 11.56 -1.07 -15.07
C GLY A 151 10.17 -1.72 -15.15
N ALA A 152 9.12 -1.07 -14.63
CA ALA A 152 7.75 -1.56 -14.74
C ALA A 152 7.21 -1.40 -16.17
N MET A 153 7.37 -2.43 -16.99
CA MET A 153 6.79 -2.52 -18.34
C MET A 153 5.76 -3.65 -18.42
N GLY A 154 4.88 -3.58 -19.42
CA GLY A 154 3.90 -4.63 -19.67
C GLY A 154 2.95 -4.87 -18.49
N ALA A 155 2.90 -6.11 -17.99
CA ALA A 155 2.00 -6.54 -16.91
C ALA A 155 2.36 -5.94 -15.53
N ALA A 156 3.60 -5.51 -15.34
CA ALA A 156 4.07 -4.88 -14.10
C ALA A 156 3.75 -3.38 -14.02
N ASP A 157 3.25 -2.78 -15.11
CA ASP A 157 2.77 -1.40 -15.15
C ASP A 157 1.42 -1.30 -14.42
N ILE A 158 1.47 -0.89 -13.15
CA ILE A 158 0.29 -0.79 -12.29
C ILE A 158 -0.78 0.13 -12.92
N ALA A 159 -0.38 1.25 -13.53
CA ALA A 159 -1.33 2.22 -14.09
C ALA A 159 -2.16 1.65 -15.26
N LYS A 160 -1.64 0.65 -15.98
CA LYS A 160 -2.34 0.00 -17.09
C LYS A 160 -3.46 -0.95 -16.65
N ARG A 161 -3.49 -1.39 -15.40
CA ARG A 161 -4.50 -2.32 -14.86
C ARG A 161 -5.92 -1.83 -15.05
N ASN A 162 -6.88 -2.76 -15.13
CA ASN A 162 -8.29 -2.40 -15.24
C ASN A 162 -8.77 -1.72 -13.94
N ARG A 163 -9.91 -1.04 -14.02
CA ARG A 163 -10.47 -0.30 -12.87
C ARG A 163 -10.97 -1.25 -11.78
N GLU A 164 -11.40 -2.45 -12.14
CA GLU A 164 -11.93 -3.46 -11.22
C GLU A 164 -10.85 -3.93 -10.24
N TRP A 165 -9.62 -4.14 -10.72
CA TRP A 165 -8.46 -4.48 -9.90
C TRP A 165 -8.20 -3.41 -8.83
N PHE A 166 -8.21 -2.14 -9.22
CA PHE A 166 -8.03 -1.03 -8.29
C PHE A 166 -9.14 -0.93 -7.23
N ILE A 167 -10.39 -1.17 -7.63
CA ILE A 167 -11.52 -1.18 -6.69
C ILE A 167 -11.35 -2.32 -5.68
N GLN A 168 -10.98 -3.52 -6.13
CA GLN A 168 -10.72 -4.67 -5.27
C GLN A 168 -9.54 -4.43 -4.34
N TRP A 169 -8.46 -3.81 -4.83
CA TRP A 169 -7.30 -3.43 -4.01
C TRP A 169 -7.70 -2.45 -2.89
N LEU A 170 -8.50 -1.42 -3.21
CA LEU A 170 -9.02 -0.48 -2.21
C LEU A 170 -10.01 -1.13 -1.23
N GLU A 171 -10.72 -2.19 -1.64
CA GLU A 171 -11.63 -2.93 -0.77
C GLU A 171 -10.92 -3.71 0.35
N ARG A 172 -9.61 -3.94 0.23
CA ARG A 172 -8.77 -4.53 1.29
C ARG A 172 -8.62 -3.63 2.52
N ASP A 173 -8.83 -2.31 2.38
CA ASP A 173 -9.00 -1.42 3.52
C ASP A 173 -10.38 -1.58 4.14
N ARG A 174 -10.49 -2.34 5.24
CA ARG A 174 -11.77 -2.62 5.91
C ARG A 174 -12.33 -1.44 6.71
N THR A 175 -11.50 -0.49 7.12
CA THR A 175 -11.93 0.66 7.96
C THR A 175 -12.67 1.73 7.15
N PHE A 176 -12.52 1.70 5.82
CA PHE A 176 -13.05 2.64 4.85
C PHE A 176 -12.73 4.11 5.16
N SER A 177 -11.81 4.66 4.37
CA SER A 177 -11.58 6.09 4.27
C SER A 177 -11.80 6.57 2.81
N PRO A 178 -12.34 7.79 2.58
CA PRO A 178 -12.48 8.32 1.22
C PRO A 178 -11.14 8.73 0.57
N GLN A 179 -10.15 9.12 1.38
CA GLN A 179 -8.89 9.69 0.91
C GLN A 179 -8.07 8.74 -0.01
N PRO A 180 -7.94 7.44 0.28
CA PRO A 180 -7.20 6.51 -0.59
C PRO A 180 -7.78 6.40 -2.00
N TYR A 181 -9.11 6.50 -2.13
CA TYR A 181 -9.78 6.52 -3.43
C TYR A 181 -9.43 7.80 -4.21
N GLU A 182 -9.44 8.96 -3.55
CA GLU A 182 -9.11 10.22 -4.22
C GLU A 182 -7.63 10.27 -4.59
N GLN A 183 -6.73 9.81 -3.71
CA GLN A 183 -5.30 9.69 -3.98
C GLN A 183 -5.05 8.87 -5.26
N LEU A 184 -5.68 7.69 -5.37
CA LEU A 184 -5.56 6.84 -6.56
C LEU A 184 -6.16 7.51 -7.80
N ALA A 185 -7.31 8.16 -7.68
CA ALA A 185 -7.94 8.85 -8.79
C ALA A 185 -7.07 10.00 -9.34
N ILE A 186 -6.41 10.77 -8.47
CA ILE A 186 -5.46 11.81 -8.87
C ILE A 186 -4.30 11.17 -9.65
N MET A 187 -3.71 10.09 -9.13
CA MET A 187 -2.59 9.43 -9.81
C MET A 187 -2.98 8.85 -11.16
N LEU A 188 -4.12 8.15 -11.26
CA LEU A 188 -4.63 7.64 -12.53
C LEU A 188 -4.89 8.75 -13.54
N SER A 189 -5.45 9.89 -13.10
CA SER A 189 -5.66 11.04 -13.98
C SER A 189 -4.35 11.63 -14.49
N ARG A 190 -3.33 11.75 -13.62
CA ARG A 190 -1.99 12.24 -13.99
C ARG A 190 -1.27 11.27 -14.94
N SER A 191 -1.50 9.97 -14.80
CA SER A 191 -0.97 8.93 -15.69
C SER A 191 -1.75 8.80 -17.02
N GLY A 192 -2.69 9.70 -17.33
CA GLY A 192 -3.42 9.69 -18.60
C GLY A 192 -4.66 8.78 -18.63
N TYR A 193 -5.17 8.35 -17.48
CA TYR A 193 -6.36 7.49 -17.35
C TYR A 193 -7.55 8.18 -16.65
N PRO A 194 -8.09 9.31 -17.17
CA PRO A 194 -9.16 10.07 -16.52
C PRO A 194 -10.47 9.26 -16.36
N ALA A 195 -10.77 8.37 -17.31
CA ALA A 195 -11.93 7.47 -17.21
C ALA A 195 -11.82 6.49 -16.03
N LYS A 196 -10.62 5.94 -15.77
CA LYS A 196 -10.37 5.09 -14.59
C LYS A 196 -10.49 5.91 -13.32
N ALA A 197 -9.89 7.11 -13.28
CA ALA A 197 -9.98 8.01 -12.13
C ALA A 197 -11.44 8.30 -11.71
N ASN A 198 -12.31 8.60 -12.68
CA ASN A 198 -13.73 8.83 -12.42
C ASN A 198 -14.45 7.59 -11.88
N ALA A 199 -14.10 6.40 -12.38
CA ALA A 199 -14.64 5.15 -11.87
C ALA A 199 -14.24 4.90 -10.41
N ILE A 200 -12.98 5.20 -10.03
CA ILE A 200 -12.51 5.10 -8.65
C ILE A 200 -13.27 6.08 -7.74
N ARG A 201 -13.44 7.35 -8.15
CA ARG A 201 -14.25 8.32 -7.37
C ARG A 201 -15.70 7.87 -7.21
N TYR A 202 -16.27 7.28 -8.25
CA TYR A 202 -17.62 6.71 -8.17
C TYR A 202 -17.68 5.54 -7.17
N ALA A 203 -16.70 4.63 -7.22
CA ALA A 203 -16.60 3.52 -6.27
C ALA A 203 -16.49 4.01 -4.81
N ALA A 204 -15.72 5.08 -4.57
CA ALA A 204 -15.60 5.73 -3.26
C ALA A 204 -16.96 6.16 -2.71
N ARG A 205 -17.80 6.77 -3.56
CA ARG A 205 -19.14 7.24 -3.19
C ARG A 205 -20.11 6.09 -2.95
N LYS A 206 -20.04 5.03 -3.77
CA LYS A 206 -20.81 3.79 -3.57
C LYS A 206 -20.47 3.15 -2.22
N ARG A 207 -19.19 3.07 -1.88
CA ARG A 207 -18.72 2.52 -0.60
C ARG A 207 -19.10 3.40 0.58
N SER A 208 -18.92 4.72 0.47
CA SER A 208 -19.39 5.70 1.46
C SER A 208 -20.87 5.51 1.81
N ARG A 209 -21.70 5.29 0.79
CA ARG A 209 -23.14 5.07 0.96
C ARG A 209 -23.43 3.76 1.70
N ARG A 210 -22.74 2.66 1.36
CA ARG A 210 -22.89 1.35 2.03
C ARG A 210 -22.50 1.45 3.50
N THR A 211 -21.34 2.03 3.81
CA THR A 211 -20.86 2.19 5.19
C THR A 211 -21.76 3.12 6.02
N ALA A 212 -22.35 4.15 5.42
CA ALA A 212 -23.32 5.01 6.09
C ALA A 212 -24.63 4.27 6.45
N LEU A 213 -25.07 3.29 5.64
CA LEU A 213 -26.19 2.41 5.98
C LEU A 213 -25.83 1.45 7.11
N GLU A 214 -24.65 0.86 7.08
CA GLU A 214 -24.18 -0.12 8.07
C GLU A 214 -23.98 0.52 9.46
N ARG A 215 -23.50 1.78 9.51
CA ARG A 215 -23.35 2.56 10.75
C ARG A 215 -24.65 3.22 11.23
N ASN A 216 -25.78 2.96 10.58
CA ASN A 216 -27.06 3.57 10.92
C ASN A 216 -27.66 2.90 12.18
N ASP A 217 -27.06 3.18 13.34
CA ASP A 217 -27.57 2.85 14.68
C ASP A 217 -28.79 3.74 15.08
N GLY A 218 -29.66 4.09 14.12
CA GLY A 218 -30.81 4.97 14.34
C GLY A 218 -30.48 6.48 14.43
N LYS A 219 -29.31 6.93 13.94
CA LYS A 219 -28.90 8.35 14.02
C LYS A 219 -29.44 9.17 12.82
N PRO A 220 -30.20 10.27 13.06
CA PRO A 220 -30.82 11.10 12.01
C PRO A 220 -29.88 11.76 10.99
N ARG A 221 -28.56 11.67 11.14
CA ARG A 221 -27.60 12.30 10.21
C ARG A 221 -27.14 11.37 9.10
N GLU A 222 -26.99 10.08 9.39
CA GLU A 222 -26.48 9.10 8.41
C GLU A 222 -27.56 8.70 7.38
N TRP A 223 -28.85 8.66 7.76
CA TRP A 223 -29.94 8.44 6.79
C TRP A 223 -30.11 9.62 5.81
N LEU A 224 -29.98 10.88 6.27
CA LEU A 224 -30.01 12.06 5.39
C LEU A 224 -28.82 12.07 4.43
N ARG A 225 -27.62 11.71 4.93
CA ARG A 225 -26.42 11.53 4.09
C ARG A 225 -26.63 10.45 3.03
N TRP A 226 -27.25 9.32 3.41
CA TRP A 226 -27.59 8.25 2.49
C TRP A 226 -28.60 8.68 1.40
N ILE A 227 -29.68 9.37 1.77
CA ILE A 227 -30.67 9.92 0.82
C ILE A 227 -30.00 10.91 -0.12
N GLY A 228 -29.20 11.84 0.41
CA GLY A 228 -28.48 12.83 -0.40
C GLY A 228 -27.54 12.20 -1.42
N LEU A 229 -26.78 11.18 -1.01
CA LEU A 229 -25.92 10.41 -1.92
C LEU A 229 -26.73 9.62 -2.97
N THR A 230 -27.91 9.12 -2.61
CA THR A 230 -28.78 8.37 -3.53
C THR A 230 -29.41 9.29 -4.58
N LEU A 231 -29.87 10.47 -4.17
CA LEU A 231 -30.38 11.50 -5.08
C LEU A 231 -29.28 12.03 -6.01
N LEU A 232 -28.05 12.24 -5.52
CA LEU A 232 -26.90 12.62 -6.34
C LEU A 232 -26.55 11.55 -7.38
N GLN A 233 -26.68 10.27 -7.02
CA GLN A 233 -26.49 9.17 -7.97
C GLN A 233 -27.54 9.20 -9.09
N LEU A 234 -28.82 9.34 -8.73
CA LEU A 234 -29.95 9.27 -9.68
C LEU A 234 -30.03 10.48 -10.62
N THR A 235 -29.58 11.65 -10.16
CA THR A 235 -29.75 12.91 -10.93
C THR A 235 -28.55 13.21 -11.83
N ILE A 236 -27.32 13.11 -11.30
CA ILE A 236 -26.12 13.61 -11.99
C ILE A 236 -24.95 12.61 -11.98
N GLY A 237 -25.18 11.35 -11.57
CA GLY A 237 -24.12 10.36 -11.41
C GLY A 237 -23.03 10.83 -10.43
N TYR A 238 -23.44 11.55 -9.38
CA TYR A 238 -22.56 12.25 -8.44
C TYR A 238 -21.73 13.40 -9.04
N GLY A 239 -22.24 14.09 -10.05
CA GLY A 239 -21.59 15.25 -10.66
C GLY A 239 -20.61 14.91 -11.78
N LEU A 240 -20.62 13.66 -12.28
CA LEU A 240 -19.82 13.23 -13.42
C LEU A 240 -20.59 13.28 -14.75
N GLY A 241 -21.87 13.64 -14.73
CA GLY A 241 -22.70 13.91 -15.92
C GLY A 241 -23.19 12.63 -16.61
N ALA A 242 -24.49 12.60 -16.93
CA ALA A 242 -25.14 11.46 -17.61
C ALA A 242 -24.62 11.20 -19.05
N ARG A 243 -23.84 12.12 -19.63
CA ARG A 243 -23.32 12.02 -21.01
C ARG A 243 -22.22 10.97 -21.22
N TYR A 244 -21.64 10.41 -20.16
CA TYR A 244 -20.58 9.39 -20.27
C TYR A 244 -21.10 7.94 -20.28
N PHE A 245 -22.43 7.74 -20.23
CA PHE A 245 -23.05 6.41 -20.16
C PHE A 245 -23.79 6.00 -21.45
N ARG A 246 -23.56 6.69 -22.57
CA ARG A 246 -23.89 6.14 -23.89
C ARG A 246 -22.66 5.41 -24.43
N VAL A 247 -22.62 4.10 -24.17
CA VAL A 247 -22.07 3.13 -25.14
C VAL A 247 -23.21 2.79 -26.08
#